data_AF-E1GV94-F1
#
_entry.id   AF-E1GV94-F1
#
_cell.length_a   1.000
_cell.length_b   1.000
_cell.length_c   1.000
_cell.angle_alpha   90.00
_cell.angle_beta   90.00
_cell.angle_gamma   90.00
#
_symmetry.space_group_name_H-M   'P 1'
#
loop_
_entity.id
_entity.type
_entity.pdbx_description
1 polymer ?
#
loop_
_entity_poly.entity_id
_entity_poly.type
_entity_poly.pdbx_seq_one_letter_code
_entity_poly.pdbx_strand_id
1 'polypeptide(L)'
;MAEEENKPKRYRRTNVDIQADIIKAAESLIKKKGFASMLVTELIKKARIEPLVFYNRYDNLSKFYDEFVKRYDYWFKDVLTGVQFPTDSELGYISIFKDVQKALQDKSVMLELLRWEIAEGNETTVRTAMLREMHTLPLVNIYEEKFKDTGIDISAISSLIIGGIYYLNLHRERSKFSDIDLNTEQGRKRIENALEELGHMIFHYHEVNNYKKIVAERMKENGISDEIIKKCLD
;
A
#
# COMPACT_ATOMS: atom_id res chain seq x y z
N MET A 1 34.29 -56.16 0.59
CA MET A 1 32.84 -55.90 0.44
C MET A 1 32.68 -54.40 0.35
N ALA A 2 32.30 -53.87 -0.82
CA ALA A 2 32.11 -52.44 -1.01
C ALA A 2 30.74 -52.04 -0.48
N GLU A 3 30.68 -51.07 0.42
CA GLU A 3 29.45 -50.46 0.89
C GLU A 3 28.81 -49.68 -0.26
N GLU A 4 27.61 -50.08 -0.68
CA GLU A 4 26.81 -49.30 -1.61
C GLU A 4 26.38 -47.99 -0.93
N GLU A 5 27.01 -46.89 -1.30
CA GLU A 5 26.55 -45.55 -0.97
C GLU A 5 25.12 -45.35 -1.49
N ASN A 6 24.19 -45.29 -0.55
CA ASN A 6 22.77 -45.05 -0.79
C ASN A 6 22.57 -43.62 -1.31
N LYS A 7 22.72 -43.43 -2.64
CA LYS A 7 22.51 -42.14 -3.30
C LYS A 7 21.06 -41.68 -3.06
N PRO A 8 20.82 -40.46 -2.52
CA PRO A 8 19.47 -39.99 -2.29
C PRO A 8 18.68 -39.93 -3.60
N LYS A 9 17.53 -40.63 -3.64
CA LYS A 9 16.61 -40.59 -4.79
C LYS A 9 16.23 -39.14 -5.07
N ARG A 10 16.67 -38.60 -6.22
CA ARG A 10 16.23 -37.29 -6.70
C ARG A 10 14.74 -37.35 -7.01
N TYR A 11 13.93 -36.78 -6.11
CA TYR A 11 12.50 -36.61 -6.35
C TYR A 11 12.30 -35.70 -7.57
N ARG A 12 11.49 -36.16 -8.54
CA ARG A 12 11.13 -35.34 -9.70
C ARG A 12 10.18 -34.26 -9.21
N ARG A 13 10.62 -33.00 -9.29
CA ARG A 13 9.77 -31.84 -8.98
C ARG A 13 8.49 -31.88 -9.82
N THR A 14 7.36 -31.65 -9.17
CA THR A 14 6.06 -31.51 -9.83
C THR A 14 5.93 -30.15 -10.50
N ASN A 15 4.89 -29.97 -11.34
CA ASN A 15 4.60 -28.66 -11.92
C ASN A 15 4.34 -27.59 -10.84
N VAL A 16 3.73 -27.96 -9.72
CA VAL A 16 3.45 -27.06 -8.59
C VAL A 16 4.75 -26.65 -7.91
N ASP A 17 5.66 -27.59 -7.66
CA ASP A 17 6.97 -27.30 -7.06
C ASP A 17 7.78 -26.34 -7.94
N ILE A 18 7.79 -26.59 -9.25
CA ILE A 18 8.45 -25.72 -10.23
C ILE A 18 7.88 -24.32 -10.20
N GLN A 19 6.55 -24.20 -10.15
CA GLN A 19 5.90 -22.89 -10.10
C GLN A 19 6.25 -22.13 -8.82
N ALA A 20 6.24 -22.81 -7.67
CA ALA A 20 6.66 -22.24 -6.40
C ALA A 20 8.13 -21.80 -6.41
N ASP A 21 9.03 -22.60 -7.00
CA ASP A 21 10.45 -22.27 -7.17
C ASP A 21 10.62 -21.00 -8.02
N ILE A 22 9.89 -20.86 -9.12
CA ILE A 22 9.92 -19.66 -9.99
C ILE A 22 9.47 -18.43 -9.22
N ILE A 23 8.33 -18.51 -8.51
CA ILE A 23 7.79 -17.40 -7.73
C ILE A 23 8.78 -16.96 -6.65
N LYS A 24 9.28 -17.91 -5.86
CA LYS A 24 10.24 -17.63 -4.78
C LYS A 24 11.55 -17.03 -5.31
N ALA A 25 12.02 -17.52 -6.47
CA ALA A 25 13.18 -16.96 -7.14
C ALA A 25 12.94 -15.52 -7.58
N ALA A 26 11.79 -15.24 -8.19
CA ALA A 26 11.39 -13.90 -8.63
C ALA A 26 11.25 -12.94 -7.45
N GLU A 27 10.53 -13.30 -6.39
CA GLU A 27 10.40 -12.46 -5.19
C GLU A 27 11.76 -12.06 -4.63
N SER A 28 12.69 -13.02 -4.53
CA SER A 28 14.03 -12.76 -4.02
C SER A 28 14.88 -11.92 -4.99
N LEU A 29 14.71 -12.05 -6.30
CA LEU A 29 15.42 -11.22 -7.28
C LEU A 29 14.87 -9.80 -7.33
N ILE A 30 13.54 -9.63 -7.36
CA ILE A 30 12.85 -8.35 -7.36
C ILE A 30 13.21 -7.59 -6.10
N LYS A 31 13.10 -8.22 -4.91
CA LYS A 31 13.58 -7.60 -3.66
C LYS A 31 15.07 -7.31 -3.66
N LYS A 32 15.90 -7.89 -4.53
CA LYS A 32 17.34 -7.57 -4.57
C LYS A 32 17.65 -6.45 -5.55
N LYS A 33 17.05 -6.47 -6.73
CA LYS A 33 17.45 -5.66 -7.89
C LYS A 33 16.34 -4.76 -8.45
N GLY A 34 15.11 -4.91 -7.99
CA GLY A 34 13.92 -4.31 -8.60
C GLY A 34 13.46 -5.06 -9.86
N PHE A 35 12.31 -4.63 -10.40
CA PHE A 35 11.74 -5.21 -11.63
C PHE A 35 12.59 -4.86 -12.87
N ALA A 36 12.98 -3.60 -13.04
CA ALA A 36 13.69 -3.13 -14.23
C ALA A 36 15.04 -3.83 -14.51
N SER A 37 15.69 -4.37 -13.47
CA SER A 37 17.04 -4.96 -13.59
C SER A 37 17.09 -6.49 -13.56
N MET A 38 15.95 -7.18 -13.54
CA MET A 38 15.94 -8.65 -13.53
C MET A 38 16.06 -9.20 -14.95
N LEU A 39 16.90 -10.23 -15.11
CA LEU A 39 17.02 -10.96 -16.39
C LEU A 39 16.33 -12.33 -16.29
N VAL A 40 15.70 -12.77 -17.39
CA VAL A 40 15.10 -14.12 -17.50
C VAL A 40 16.10 -15.22 -17.17
N THR A 41 17.34 -15.07 -17.63
CA THR A 41 18.43 -16.03 -17.38
C THR A 41 18.77 -16.15 -15.90
N GLU A 42 18.71 -15.04 -15.14
CA GLU A 42 18.94 -15.05 -13.70
C GLU A 42 17.78 -15.72 -12.96
N LEU A 43 16.54 -15.47 -13.39
CA LEU A 43 15.35 -16.12 -12.84
C LEU A 43 15.41 -17.64 -13.04
N ILE A 44 15.67 -18.10 -14.27
CA ILE A 44 15.82 -19.51 -14.64
C ILE A 44 16.90 -20.17 -13.77
N LYS A 45 18.08 -19.54 -13.69
CA LYS A 45 19.22 -20.04 -12.90
C LYS A 45 18.87 -20.16 -11.43
N LYS A 46 18.19 -19.15 -10.86
CA LYS A 46 17.85 -19.12 -9.44
C LYS A 46 16.73 -20.09 -9.08
N ALA A 47 15.74 -20.28 -9.95
CA ALA A 47 14.70 -21.30 -9.83
C ALA A 47 15.20 -22.72 -10.14
N ARG A 48 16.46 -22.84 -10.61
CA ARG A 48 17.10 -24.11 -10.99
C ARG A 48 16.28 -24.89 -12.01
N ILE A 49 15.70 -24.20 -13.00
CA ILE A 49 14.93 -24.82 -14.08
C ILE A 49 15.70 -24.74 -15.39
N GLU A 50 15.34 -25.59 -16.36
CA GLU A 50 15.84 -25.46 -17.72
C GLU A 50 15.11 -24.30 -18.44
N PRO A 51 15.76 -23.59 -19.39
CA PRO A 51 15.12 -22.49 -20.12
C PRO A 51 13.80 -22.87 -20.77
N LEU A 52 13.72 -24.08 -21.34
CA LEU A 52 12.49 -24.57 -21.98
C LEU A 52 11.32 -24.65 -20.99
N VAL A 53 11.57 -24.94 -19.71
CA VAL A 53 10.52 -24.98 -18.67
C VAL A 53 9.93 -23.60 -18.42
N PHE A 54 10.74 -22.54 -18.51
CA PHE A 54 10.25 -21.16 -18.42
C PHE A 54 9.45 -20.78 -19.66
N TYR A 55 10.02 -20.99 -20.85
CA TYR A 55 9.38 -20.57 -22.11
C TYR A 55 8.13 -21.36 -22.48
N ASN A 56 7.97 -22.58 -21.96
CA ASN A 56 6.71 -23.33 -22.06
C ASN A 56 5.59 -22.76 -21.17
N ARG A 57 5.90 -21.84 -20.25
CA ARG A 57 4.94 -21.18 -19.35
C ARG A 57 4.74 -19.71 -19.66
N TYR A 58 5.81 -19.05 -20.08
CA TYR A 58 5.87 -17.61 -20.26
C TYR A 58 6.57 -17.28 -21.57
N ASP A 59 5.90 -16.54 -22.45
CA ASP A 59 6.50 -16.11 -23.73
C ASP A 59 7.79 -15.30 -23.53
N ASN A 60 7.80 -14.46 -22.49
CA ASN A 60 8.92 -13.58 -22.14
C ASN A 60 8.78 -13.07 -20.69
N LEU A 61 9.76 -12.28 -20.25
CA LEU A 61 9.78 -11.70 -18.90
C LEU A 61 8.57 -10.78 -18.62
N SER A 62 8.12 -10.03 -19.61
CA SER A 62 6.98 -9.12 -19.45
C SER A 62 5.69 -9.89 -19.20
N LYS A 63 5.46 -10.99 -19.92
CA LYS A 63 4.32 -11.88 -19.67
C LYS A 63 4.40 -12.58 -18.31
N PHE A 64 5.61 -12.99 -17.90
CA PHE A 64 5.83 -13.47 -16.55
C PHE A 64 5.48 -12.40 -15.50
N TYR A 65 5.92 -11.15 -15.68
CA TYR A 65 5.59 -10.07 -14.76
C TYR A 65 4.10 -9.78 -14.66
N ASP A 66 3.40 -9.72 -15.80
CA ASP A 66 1.95 -9.50 -15.79
C ASP A 66 1.21 -10.56 -14.95
N GLU A 67 1.60 -11.83 -15.04
CA GLU A 67 1.02 -12.89 -14.22
C GLU A 67 1.49 -12.82 -12.76
N PHE A 68 2.78 -12.58 -12.54
CA PHE A 68 3.38 -12.56 -11.21
C PHE A 68 2.78 -11.47 -10.32
N VAL A 69 2.60 -10.25 -10.85
CA VAL A 69 2.12 -9.11 -10.07
C VAL A 69 0.65 -9.24 -9.66
N LYS A 70 -0.15 -10.07 -10.35
CA LYS A 70 -1.57 -10.32 -9.98
C LYS A 70 -1.75 -10.85 -8.57
N ARG A 71 -0.71 -11.49 -8.01
CA ARG A 71 -0.67 -11.92 -6.61
C ARG A 71 -0.72 -10.77 -5.61
N TYR A 72 -0.41 -9.55 -6.05
CA TYR A 72 -0.35 -8.35 -5.23
C TYR A 72 -1.48 -7.36 -5.56
N ASP A 73 -2.37 -7.67 -6.52
CA ASP A 73 -3.49 -6.80 -6.91
C ASP A 73 -4.44 -6.53 -5.71
N TYR A 74 -4.58 -7.50 -4.79
CA TYR A 74 -5.41 -7.40 -3.57
C TYR A 74 -4.64 -7.02 -2.30
N TRP A 75 -3.37 -6.63 -2.41
CA TRP A 75 -2.49 -6.38 -1.27
C TRP A 75 -3.08 -5.43 -0.22
N PHE A 76 -3.82 -4.41 -0.65
CA PHE A 76 -4.44 -3.46 0.29
C PHE A 76 -5.33 -4.17 1.30
N LYS A 77 -6.13 -5.16 0.87
CA LYS A 77 -6.97 -5.96 1.76
C LYS A 77 -6.14 -6.79 2.74
N ASP A 78 -5.00 -7.30 2.31
CA ASP A 78 -4.11 -8.13 3.15
C ASP A 78 -3.36 -7.30 4.20
N VAL A 79 -3.18 -6.00 3.95
CA VAL A 79 -2.49 -5.06 4.85
C VAL A 79 -3.36 -4.62 6.02
N LEU A 80 -4.67 -4.47 5.78
CA LEU A 80 -5.60 -3.97 6.77
C LEU A 80 -5.86 -5.04 7.84
N THR A 81 -5.25 -4.87 9.00
CA THR A 81 -5.25 -5.89 10.08
C THR A 81 -5.84 -5.38 11.39
N GLY A 82 -5.90 -4.07 11.59
CA GLY A 82 -6.29 -3.47 12.87
C GLY A 82 -7.77 -3.12 13.04
N VAL A 83 -8.56 -3.06 11.97
CA VAL A 83 -9.94 -2.52 12.00
C VAL A 83 -10.89 -3.32 11.13
N GLN A 84 -12.15 -3.43 11.55
CA GLN A 84 -13.21 -4.03 10.75
C GLN A 84 -13.56 -3.15 9.55
N PHE A 85 -13.50 -3.71 8.34
CA PHE A 85 -13.88 -3.02 7.11
C PHE A 85 -15.28 -3.43 6.63
N PRO A 86 -16.04 -2.50 6.02
CA PRO A 86 -15.74 -1.07 5.86
C PRO A 86 -15.82 -0.27 7.17
N THR A 87 -15.12 0.86 7.26
CA THR A 87 -15.16 1.77 8.41
C THR A 87 -15.23 3.23 7.94
N ASP A 88 -15.93 4.06 8.70
CA ASP A 88 -16.01 5.51 8.56
C ASP A 88 -15.45 6.23 9.81
N SER A 89 -14.84 5.48 10.73
CA SER A 89 -14.40 6.01 12.02
C SER A 89 -13.02 6.69 11.94
N GLU A 90 -12.74 7.56 12.90
CA GLU A 90 -11.42 8.18 13.08
C GLU A 90 -10.32 7.13 13.31
N LEU A 91 -10.57 6.18 14.23
CA LEU A 91 -9.64 5.08 14.50
C LEU A 91 -9.40 4.24 13.24
N GLY A 92 -10.45 3.98 12.45
CA GLY A 92 -10.35 3.35 11.14
C GLY A 92 -9.42 4.11 10.20
N TYR A 93 -9.64 5.41 10.09
CA TYR A 93 -8.89 6.30 9.20
C TYR A 93 -7.39 6.30 9.54
N ILE A 94 -7.08 6.50 10.82
CA ILE A 94 -5.70 6.47 11.34
C ILE A 94 -5.06 5.10 11.12
N SER A 95 -5.79 4.02 11.39
CA SER A 95 -5.26 2.65 11.30
C SER A 95 -4.91 2.27 9.86
N ILE A 96 -5.67 2.72 8.86
CA ILE A 96 -5.37 2.48 7.44
C ILE A 96 -3.96 2.98 7.10
N PHE A 97 -3.64 4.22 7.46
CA PHE A 97 -2.34 4.80 7.13
C PHE A 97 -1.20 4.13 7.92
N LYS A 98 -1.43 3.80 9.19
CA LYS A 98 -0.45 3.09 10.02
C LYS A 98 -0.18 1.67 9.49
N ASP A 99 -1.22 0.94 9.09
CA ASP A 99 -1.11 -0.40 8.50
C ASP A 99 -0.35 -0.35 7.17
N VAL A 100 -0.64 0.63 6.29
CA VAL A 100 0.11 0.81 5.04
C VAL A 100 1.57 1.18 5.29
N GLN A 101 1.83 2.13 6.20
CA GLN A 101 3.19 2.51 6.59
C GLN A 101 3.99 1.30 7.09
N LYS A 102 3.37 0.49 7.96
CA LYS A 102 3.98 -0.73 8.50
C LYS A 102 4.21 -1.78 7.42
N ALA A 103 3.26 -1.99 6.51
CA ALA A 103 3.40 -2.97 5.43
C ALA A 103 4.52 -2.64 4.44
N LEU A 104 4.86 -1.35 4.31
CA LEU A 104 5.93 -0.87 3.44
C LEU A 104 7.28 -0.68 4.15
N GLN A 105 7.34 -0.86 5.48
CA GLN A 105 8.55 -0.61 6.28
C GLN A 105 9.72 -1.56 5.97
N ASP A 106 9.42 -2.74 5.44
CA ASP A 106 10.39 -3.76 5.08
C ASP A 106 10.55 -3.84 3.56
N LYS A 107 11.64 -4.45 3.11
CA LYS A 107 11.84 -4.66 1.68
C LYS A 107 10.85 -5.71 1.19
N SER A 108 9.88 -5.28 0.39
CA SER A 108 8.79 -6.11 -0.12
C SER A 108 8.70 -6.05 -1.64
N VAL A 109 8.02 -7.02 -2.24
CA VAL A 109 7.72 -6.96 -3.68
C VAL A 109 6.80 -5.78 -3.98
N MET A 110 5.85 -5.47 -3.10
CA MET A 110 4.97 -4.32 -3.27
C MET A 110 5.76 -3.00 -3.30
N LEU A 111 6.74 -2.80 -2.42
CA LEU A 111 7.58 -1.60 -2.44
C LEU A 111 8.36 -1.47 -3.76
N GLU A 112 8.86 -2.58 -4.30
CA GLU A 112 9.53 -2.59 -5.61
C GLU A 112 8.54 -2.41 -6.78
N LEU A 113 7.28 -2.84 -6.63
CA LEU A 113 6.22 -2.62 -7.62
C LEU A 113 5.86 -1.13 -7.69
N LEU A 114 5.65 -0.48 -6.54
CA LEU A 114 5.46 0.98 -6.46
C LEU A 114 6.62 1.74 -7.11
N ARG A 115 7.86 1.29 -6.88
CA ARG A 115 9.05 1.87 -7.51
C ARG A 115 9.02 1.71 -9.03
N TRP A 116 8.63 0.53 -9.52
CA TRP A 116 8.57 0.24 -10.94
C TRP A 116 7.50 1.07 -11.66
N GLU A 117 6.34 1.25 -11.04
CA GLU A 117 5.25 2.05 -11.60
C GLU A 117 5.61 3.52 -11.78
N ILE A 118 6.41 4.09 -10.88
CA ILE A 118 6.89 5.47 -11.00
C ILE A 118 8.00 5.58 -12.05
N ALA A 119 8.85 4.55 -12.16
CA ALA A 119 9.99 4.57 -13.06
C ALA A 119 9.61 4.30 -14.54
N GLU A 120 8.62 3.43 -14.77
CA GLU A 120 8.27 2.95 -16.11
C GLU A 120 6.75 2.81 -16.29
N GLY A 121 6.19 3.56 -17.24
CA GLY A 121 4.78 3.44 -17.65
C GLY A 121 4.59 2.43 -18.78
N ASN A 122 4.40 1.15 -18.43
CA ASN A 122 4.04 0.08 -19.35
C ASN A 122 2.64 -0.48 -19.02
N GLU A 123 2.11 -1.35 -19.87
CA GLU A 123 0.76 -1.90 -19.71
C GLU A 123 0.55 -2.55 -18.33
N THR A 124 1.54 -3.30 -17.83
CA THR A 124 1.46 -3.96 -16.53
C THR A 124 1.46 -2.95 -15.39
N THR A 125 2.36 -1.97 -15.39
CA THR A 125 2.45 -0.97 -14.31
C THR A 125 1.24 -0.04 -14.26
N VAL A 126 0.70 0.36 -15.42
CA VAL A 126 -0.54 1.13 -15.49
C VAL A 126 -1.70 0.31 -14.95
N ARG A 127 -1.81 -0.96 -15.37
CA ARG A 127 -2.88 -1.86 -14.91
C ARG A 127 -2.84 -2.06 -13.39
N THR A 128 -1.68 -2.36 -12.80
CA THR A 128 -1.58 -2.59 -11.35
C THR A 128 -1.87 -1.34 -10.55
N ALA A 129 -1.42 -0.17 -11.00
CA ALA A 129 -1.74 1.10 -10.36
C ALA A 129 -3.25 1.41 -10.40
N MET A 130 -3.89 1.27 -11.56
CA MET A 130 -5.33 1.48 -11.71
C MET A 130 -6.17 0.50 -10.88
N LEU A 131 -5.77 -0.78 -10.83
CA LEU A 131 -6.47 -1.78 -10.03
C LEU A 131 -6.41 -1.45 -8.54
N ARG A 132 -5.25 -1.02 -8.03
CA ARG A 132 -5.14 -0.59 -6.63
C ARG A 132 -6.09 0.56 -6.32
N GLU A 133 -6.11 1.58 -7.18
CA GLU A 133 -7.03 2.72 -7.02
C GLU A 133 -8.49 2.27 -6.99
N MET A 134 -8.88 1.44 -7.97
CA MET A 134 -10.23 0.89 -8.07
C MET A 134 -10.65 0.12 -6.81
N HIS A 135 -9.74 -0.66 -6.22
CA HIS A 135 -10.01 -1.43 -5.00
C HIS A 135 -10.17 -0.54 -3.75
N THR A 136 -9.58 0.65 -3.74
CA THR A 136 -9.69 1.61 -2.63
C THR A 136 -10.89 2.55 -2.74
N LEU A 137 -11.46 2.76 -3.94
CA LEU A 137 -12.59 3.68 -4.15
C LEU A 137 -13.79 3.48 -3.20
N PRO A 138 -14.25 2.26 -2.88
CA PRO A 138 -15.36 2.10 -1.93
C PRO A 138 -15.07 2.71 -0.56
N LEU A 139 -13.82 2.62 -0.08
CA LEU A 139 -13.39 3.20 1.18
C LEU A 139 -13.30 4.72 1.09
N VAL A 140 -12.78 5.24 -0.03
CA VAL A 140 -12.73 6.68 -0.32
C VAL A 140 -14.14 7.28 -0.24
N ASN A 141 -15.09 6.67 -0.95
CA ASN A 141 -16.49 7.14 -0.99
C ASN A 141 -17.15 7.19 0.40
N ILE A 142 -16.81 6.24 1.29
CA ILE A 142 -17.35 6.23 2.67
C ILE A 142 -16.88 7.46 3.45
N TYR A 143 -15.59 7.78 3.36
CA TYR A 143 -15.06 8.98 4.02
C TYR A 143 -15.52 10.26 3.33
N GLU A 144 -15.61 10.30 1.99
CA GLU A 144 -16.19 11.46 1.28
C GLU A 144 -17.60 11.77 1.77
N GLU A 145 -18.46 10.75 1.87
CA GLU A 145 -19.84 10.92 2.35
C GLU A 145 -19.87 11.46 3.78
N LYS A 146 -18.95 11.00 4.64
CA LYS A 146 -18.82 11.51 6.01
C LYS A 146 -18.42 12.99 6.05
N PHE A 147 -17.53 13.41 5.15
CA PHE A 147 -16.96 14.76 5.15
C PHE A 147 -17.68 15.76 4.22
N LYS A 148 -18.70 15.34 3.46
CA LYS A 148 -19.37 16.10 2.39
C LYS A 148 -19.78 17.55 2.71
N ASP A 149 -20.13 17.84 3.96
CA ASP A 149 -20.63 19.16 4.40
C ASP A 149 -19.60 19.97 5.21
N THR A 150 -18.36 19.51 5.30
CA THR A 150 -17.33 20.15 6.14
C THR A 150 -16.43 21.13 5.39
N GLY A 151 -16.48 21.15 4.06
CA GLY A 151 -15.50 21.86 3.23
C GLY A 151 -14.11 21.21 3.20
N ILE A 152 -13.92 20.06 3.86
CA ILE A 152 -12.71 19.25 3.76
C ILE A 152 -12.81 18.33 2.54
N ASP A 153 -11.84 18.45 1.63
CA ASP A 153 -11.59 17.42 0.62
C ASP A 153 -10.76 16.28 1.22
N ILE A 154 -11.46 15.33 1.86
CA ILE A 154 -10.82 14.23 2.58
C ILE A 154 -10.04 13.31 1.64
N SER A 155 -10.49 13.17 0.39
CA SER A 155 -9.83 12.37 -0.64
C SER A 155 -8.50 12.96 -1.06
N ALA A 156 -8.44 14.28 -1.32
CA ALA A 156 -7.20 14.96 -1.64
C ALA A 156 -6.20 14.93 -0.48
N ILE A 157 -6.67 15.15 0.76
CA ILE A 157 -5.82 15.06 1.95
C ILE A 157 -5.28 13.64 2.12
N SER A 158 -6.13 12.63 2.01
CA SER A 158 -5.74 11.22 2.08
C SER A 158 -4.71 10.86 0.99
N SER A 159 -4.89 11.40 -0.21
CA SER A 159 -3.97 11.23 -1.34
C SER A 159 -2.58 11.82 -1.07
N LEU A 160 -2.50 12.97 -0.40
CA LEU A 160 -1.22 13.56 0.03
C LEU A 160 -0.55 12.71 1.10
N ILE A 161 -1.32 12.20 2.07
CA ILE A 161 -0.80 11.34 3.15
C ILE A 161 -0.24 10.03 2.57
N ILE A 162 -1.00 9.33 1.73
CA ILE A 162 -0.57 8.06 1.13
C ILE A 162 0.64 8.26 0.19
N GLY A 163 0.65 9.34 -0.59
CA GLY A 163 1.79 9.70 -1.42
C GLY A 163 3.05 9.97 -0.60
N GLY A 164 2.90 10.65 0.55
CA GLY A 164 3.95 10.85 1.53
C GLY A 164 4.49 9.53 2.09
N ILE A 165 3.61 8.62 2.52
CA ILE A 165 3.98 7.28 3.01
C ILE A 165 4.77 6.51 1.95
N TYR A 166 4.29 6.49 0.70
CA TYR A 166 4.98 5.81 -0.39
C TYR A 166 6.36 6.40 -0.65
N TYR A 167 6.45 7.73 -0.78
CA TYR A 167 7.71 8.40 -1.04
C TYR A 167 8.74 8.16 0.08
N LEU A 168 8.33 8.33 1.34
CA LEU A 168 9.21 8.13 2.49
C LEU A 168 9.80 6.72 2.53
N ASN A 169 8.99 5.69 2.28
CA ASN A 169 9.46 4.30 2.23
C ASN A 169 10.32 4.01 0.99
N LEU A 170 10.00 4.59 -0.16
CA LEU A 170 10.80 4.44 -1.38
C LEU A 170 12.18 5.13 -1.26
N HIS A 171 12.27 6.19 -0.47
CA HIS A 171 13.43 7.06 -0.29
C HIS A 171 14.36 6.64 0.86
N ARG A 172 13.90 5.87 1.85
CA ARG A 172 14.63 5.61 3.12
C ARG A 172 16.07 5.09 2.99
N GLU A 173 16.39 4.42 1.89
CA GLU A 173 17.74 3.88 1.61
C GLU A 173 18.69 4.94 0.99
N ARG A 174 18.22 6.16 0.75
CA ARG A 174 18.98 7.25 0.10
C ARG A 174 19.50 8.24 1.10
N SER A 175 18.63 8.67 2.01
CA SER A 175 19.02 9.47 3.16
C SER A 175 17.87 9.48 4.16
N LYS A 176 18.17 10.02 5.35
CA LYS A 176 17.13 10.56 6.22
C LYS A 176 16.28 11.57 5.46
N PHE A 177 15.01 11.68 5.82
CA PHE A 177 14.12 12.70 5.29
C PHE A 177 13.70 13.64 6.42
N SER A 178 14.00 14.93 6.31
CA SER A 178 13.83 15.88 7.42
C SER A 178 14.50 15.42 8.73
N ASP A 179 15.70 14.83 8.61
CA ASP A 179 16.46 14.18 9.69
C ASP A 179 15.73 13.00 10.40
N ILE A 180 14.67 12.47 9.80
CA ILE A 180 13.98 11.24 10.23
C ILE A 180 14.58 10.06 9.48
N ASP A 181 15.15 9.11 10.23
CA ASP A 181 15.66 7.84 9.69
C ASP A 181 14.59 6.74 9.78
N LEU A 182 13.91 6.47 8.67
CA LEU A 182 12.87 5.43 8.59
C LEU A 182 13.40 3.99 8.73
N ASN A 183 14.72 3.78 8.73
CA ASN A 183 15.31 2.47 9.01
C ASN A 183 15.42 2.18 10.51
N THR A 184 15.14 3.18 11.36
CA THR A 184 15.15 3.06 12.81
C THR A 184 13.74 2.99 13.37
N GLU A 185 13.59 2.28 14.49
CA GLU A 185 12.32 2.22 15.21
C GLU A 185 11.83 3.62 15.63
N GLN A 186 12.76 4.48 16.07
CA GLN A 186 12.45 5.85 16.44
C GLN A 186 11.89 6.65 15.27
N GLY A 187 12.50 6.55 14.08
CA GLY A 187 12.02 7.26 12.90
C GLY A 187 10.67 6.76 12.43
N ARG A 188 10.44 5.43 12.43
CA ARG A 188 9.13 4.83 12.13
C ARG A 188 8.05 5.33 13.08
N LYS A 189 8.31 5.31 14.39
CA LYS A 189 7.37 5.80 15.41
C LYS A 189 7.05 7.29 15.25
N ARG A 190 8.03 8.12 14.86
CA ARG A 190 7.77 9.55 14.57
C ARG A 190 6.78 9.73 13.44
N ILE A 191 6.88 8.93 12.36
CA ILE A 191 5.91 8.98 11.26
C ILE A 191 4.54 8.48 11.71
N GLU A 192 4.48 7.36 12.43
CA GLU A 192 3.22 6.81 12.95
C GLU A 192 2.48 7.79 13.88
N ASN A 193 3.20 8.48 14.78
CA ASN A 193 2.63 9.50 15.64
C ASN A 193 2.09 10.69 14.83
N ALA A 194 2.82 11.13 13.79
CA ALA A 194 2.37 12.22 12.93
C ALA A 194 1.09 11.85 12.14
N LEU A 195 0.96 10.59 11.70
CA LEU A 195 -0.25 10.10 11.04
C LEU A 195 -1.46 10.10 12.00
N GLU A 196 -1.23 9.74 13.26
CA GLU A 196 -2.23 9.78 14.32
C GLU A 196 -2.67 11.22 14.64
N GLU A 197 -1.71 12.14 14.81
CA GLU A 197 -1.99 13.57 15.00
C GLU A 197 -2.79 14.17 13.82
N LEU A 198 -2.41 13.85 12.58
CA LEU A 198 -3.14 14.32 11.40
C LEU A 198 -4.58 13.80 11.38
N GLY A 199 -4.80 12.51 11.68
CA GLY A 199 -6.14 11.95 11.78
C GLY A 199 -6.99 12.67 12.84
N HIS A 200 -6.42 12.88 14.03
CA HIS A 200 -7.09 13.63 15.10
C HIS A 200 -7.45 15.05 14.68
N MET A 201 -6.56 15.78 14.03
CA MET A 201 -6.84 17.15 13.56
C MET A 201 -7.99 17.18 12.55
N ILE A 202 -7.98 16.25 11.59
CA ILE A 202 -9.01 16.16 10.54
C ILE A 202 -10.39 15.85 11.14
N PHE A 203 -10.47 14.87 12.04
CA PHE A 203 -11.73 14.47 12.67
C PHE A 203 -12.22 15.49 13.69
N HIS A 204 -11.33 16.11 14.45
CA HIS A 204 -11.69 17.21 15.35
C HIS A 204 -12.31 18.39 14.58
N TYR A 205 -11.75 18.76 13.43
CA TYR A 205 -12.33 19.80 12.59
C TYR A 205 -13.74 19.43 12.09
N HIS A 206 -13.93 18.16 11.69
CA HIS A 206 -15.25 17.65 11.32
C HIS A 206 -16.26 17.75 12.47
N GLU A 207 -15.88 17.33 13.69
CA GLU A 207 -16.72 17.41 14.88
C GLU A 207 -17.10 18.86 15.24
N VAL A 208 -16.15 19.78 15.20
CA VAL A 208 -16.38 21.21 15.47
C VAL A 208 -17.35 21.80 14.46
N ASN A 209 -17.20 21.49 13.17
CA ASN A 209 -18.14 21.97 12.14
C ASN A 209 -19.54 21.41 12.33
N ASN A 210 -19.66 20.13 12.66
CA ASN A 210 -20.95 19.52 12.95
C ASN A 210 -21.60 20.15 14.20
N TYR A 211 -20.81 20.39 15.25
CA TYR A 211 -21.28 21.08 16.45
C TYR A 211 -21.75 22.50 16.15
N LYS A 212 -20.98 23.29 15.39
CA LYS A 212 -21.36 24.65 14.94
C LYS A 212 -22.68 24.61 14.16
N LYS A 213 -22.89 23.63 13.27
CA LYS A 213 -24.14 23.45 12.52
C LYS A 213 -25.34 23.18 13.44
N ILE A 214 -25.21 22.25 14.38
CA ILE A 214 -26.27 21.93 15.37
C ILE A 214 -26.60 23.15 16.24
N VAL A 215 -25.59 23.89 16.69
CA VAL A 215 -25.80 25.11 17.49
C VAL A 215 -26.51 26.19 16.66
N ALA A 216 -26.11 26.39 15.41
CA ALA A 216 -26.77 27.32 14.49
C ALA A 216 -28.25 26.98 14.29
N GLU A 217 -28.58 25.71 14.06
CA GLU A 217 -29.96 25.23 13.91
C GLU A 217 -30.79 25.51 15.15
N ARG A 218 -30.28 25.17 16.34
CA ARG A 218 -30.96 25.47 17.61
C ARG A 218 -31.14 26.96 17.85
N MET A 219 -30.15 27.79 17.54
CA MET A 219 -30.27 29.25 17.66
C MET A 219 -31.36 29.79 16.72
N LYS A 220 -31.48 29.26 15.50
CA LYS A 220 -32.56 29.61 14.56
C LYS A 220 -33.94 29.23 15.09
N GLU A 221 -34.09 28.02 15.62
CA GLU A 221 -35.35 27.55 16.23
C GLU A 221 -35.80 28.42 17.40
N ASN A 222 -34.85 29.05 18.10
CA ASN A 222 -35.12 29.99 19.20
C ASN A 222 -35.26 31.46 18.73
N GLY A 223 -35.35 31.71 17.42
CA GLY A 223 -35.61 33.04 16.86
C GLY A 223 -34.41 33.97 16.78
N ILE A 224 -33.19 33.45 16.95
CA ILE A 224 -31.97 34.25 16.77
C ILE A 224 -31.72 34.49 15.28
N SER A 225 -31.40 35.73 14.89
CA SER A 225 -31.15 36.09 13.49
C SER A 225 -29.85 35.49 12.94
N ASP A 226 -29.83 35.24 11.63
CA ASP A 226 -28.64 34.71 10.92
C ASP A 226 -27.38 35.56 11.15
N GLU A 227 -27.54 36.89 11.27
CA GLU A 227 -26.40 37.80 11.50
C GLU A 227 -25.75 37.60 12.87
N ILE A 228 -26.56 37.35 13.91
CA ILE A 228 -26.05 37.09 15.27
C ILE A 228 -25.41 35.69 15.32
N ILE A 229 -26.05 34.69 14.71
CA ILE A 229 -25.54 33.33 14.65
C ILE A 229 -24.16 33.30 13.99
N LYS A 230 -24.01 33.99 12.86
CA LYS A 230 -22.72 34.10 12.17
C LYS A 230 -21.64 34.74 13.06
N LYS A 231 -21.94 35.86 13.72
CA LYS A 231 -21.00 36.51 14.67
C LYS A 231 -20.59 35.62 15.84
N CYS A 232 -21.44 34.67 16.26
CA CYS A 232 -21.15 33.77 17.38
C CYS A 232 -20.39 32.51 16.97
N LEU A 233 -20.50 32.08 15.71
CA LEU A 233 -20.00 30.78 15.25
C LEU A 233 -18.87 30.86 14.21
N ASP A 234 -18.53 32.04 13.70
CA ASP A 234 -17.28 32.28 12.97
C ASP A 234 -16.08 32.05 13.92
#